data_AF-A0A0A7PBI6-F1
#
_entry.id   AF-A0A0A7PBI6-F1
#
_cell.length_a   1.000
_cell.length_b   1.000
_cell.length_c   1.000
_cell.angle_alpha   90.00
_cell.angle_beta   90.00
_cell.angle_gamma   90.00
#
_symmetry.space_group_name_H-M   'P 1'
#
loop_
_entity.id
_entity.type
_entity.pdbx_description
1 polymer ?
#
loop_
_entity_poly.entity_id
_entity_poly.type
_entity_poly.pdbx_seq_one_letter_code
_entity_poly.pdbx_strand_id
1 'polypeptide(L)'
;MLAIAEKAKIETVPLERIALDDAGGDPQAAVEMLTDRILAEPEIVQSHLRDWAKAWAHAKVHSLLANQRKRILGTATGTGFAKALAAGMEAEMGRWMDMPLYGGKLMKNATPDEVRESAASYQAIADHNAGEARWQRKVADAADAKGGGIIGKVLNEKTLAALRSEADA
;
A
#
# COMPACT_ATOMS: atom_id res chain seq x y z
N MET A 1 28.82 17.76 39.85
CA MET A 1 29.09 16.35 39.57
C MET A 1 28.12 15.87 38.49
N LEU A 2 28.49 16.19 37.25
CA LEU A 2 28.01 15.58 36.01
C LEU A 2 28.66 14.19 35.85
N ALA A 3 28.05 13.33 35.04
CA ALA A 3 28.32 11.89 34.85
C ALA A 3 27.74 11.05 36.02
N ILE A 4 26.78 10.15 35.85
CA ILE A 4 26.64 9.11 34.81
C ILE A 4 25.13 8.86 34.60
N ALA A 5 24.50 9.66 33.75
CA ALA A 5 23.20 9.33 33.15
C ALA A 5 23.26 9.64 31.65
N GLU A 6 24.45 9.42 31.08
CA GLU A 6 24.62 9.40 29.64
C GLU A 6 23.95 8.13 29.17
N LYS A 7 22.71 8.32 28.72
CA LYS A 7 21.93 7.40 27.89
C LYS A 7 22.86 6.44 27.17
N ALA A 8 22.91 5.20 27.64
CA ALA A 8 23.18 4.09 26.76
C ALA A 8 22.08 4.16 25.70
N LYS A 9 22.38 4.88 24.60
CA LYS A 9 21.86 4.54 23.30
C LYS A 9 22.34 3.11 23.11
N ILE A 10 21.56 2.16 23.61
CA ILE A 10 21.62 0.79 23.13
C ILE A 10 21.20 0.98 21.67
N GLU A 11 22.19 1.20 20.81
CA GLU A 11 22.04 0.82 19.42
C GLU A 11 21.59 -0.62 19.50
N THR A 12 20.28 -0.82 19.28
CA THR A 12 19.69 -2.15 19.14
C THR A 12 20.20 -2.67 17.81
N VAL A 13 21.49 -2.98 17.75
CA VAL A 13 22.02 -3.86 16.73
C VAL A 13 21.19 -5.13 16.92
N PRO A 14 20.40 -5.54 15.92
CA PRO A 14 19.54 -6.71 16.06
C PRO A 14 20.42 -7.89 16.47
N LEU A 15 20.11 -8.57 17.58
CA LEU A 15 20.93 -9.67 18.09
C LEU A 15 21.16 -10.75 17.03
N GLU A 16 20.14 -10.96 16.17
CA GLU A 16 20.22 -11.77 14.95
C GLU A 16 21.35 -11.36 13.99
N ARG A 17 21.64 -10.07 13.85
CA ARG A 17 22.72 -9.57 12.98
C ARG A 17 24.09 -9.85 13.58
N ILE A 18 24.25 -9.65 14.89
CA ILE A 18 25.49 -9.98 15.60
C ILE A 18 25.76 -11.48 15.48
N ALA A 19 24.75 -12.32 15.74
CA ALA A 19 24.90 -13.76 15.64
C ALA A 19 25.23 -14.23 14.21
N LEU A 20 24.66 -13.59 13.19
CA LEU A 20 24.95 -13.91 11.79
C LEU A 20 26.37 -13.49 11.39
N ASP A 21 26.83 -12.33 11.84
CA ASP A 21 28.18 -11.84 11.58
C ASP A 21 29.22 -12.72 12.31
N ASP A 22 28.95 -13.11 13.56
CA ASP A 22 29.81 -14.00 14.37
C ASP A 22 29.87 -15.44 13.81
N ALA A 23 28.79 -15.91 13.21
CA ALA A 23 28.72 -17.19 12.51
C ALA A 23 29.35 -17.16 11.11
N GLY A 24 29.94 -16.04 10.68
CA GLY A 24 30.53 -15.90 9.34
C GLY A 24 29.50 -15.98 8.21
N GLY A 25 28.25 -15.62 8.48
CA GLY A 25 27.13 -15.70 7.54
C GLY A 25 26.44 -17.06 7.47
N ASP A 26 26.85 -18.05 8.28
CA ASP A 26 26.13 -19.33 8.39
C ASP A 26 24.85 -19.17 9.23
N PRO A 27 23.65 -19.30 8.63
CA PRO A 27 22.39 -19.11 9.35
C PRO A 27 22.12 -20.15 10.43
N GLN A 28 22.61 -21.39 10.26
CA GLN A 28 22.35 -22.47 11.21
C GLN A 28 23.19 -22.26 12.47
N ALA A 29 24.48 -21.97 12.29
CA ALA A 29 25.38 -21.63 13.39
C ALA A 29 24.94 -20.33 14.11
N ALA A 30 24.45 -19.33 13.37
CA ALA A 30 23.91 -18.10 13.96
C ALA A 30 22.70 -18.37 14.86
N VAL A 31 21.80 -19.28 14.47
CA VAL A 31 20.64 -19.68 15.28
C VAL A 31 21.08 -20.36 16.57
N GLU A 32 22.05 -21.27 16.50
CA GLU A 32 22.59 -21.96 17.67
C GLU A 32 23.26 -20.96 18.64
N MET A 33 24.13 -20.08 18.13
CA MET A 33 24.77 -19.03 18.91
C MET A 33 23.77 -18.07 19.58
N LEU A 34 22.74 -17.64 18.83
CA LEU A 34 21.70 -16.78 19.36
C LEU A 34 20.88 -17.50 20.44
N THR A 35 20.58 -18.78 20.25
CA THR A 35 19.84 -19.60 21.21
C THR A 35 20.61 -19.77 22.52
N ASP A 36 21.90 -20.12 22.44
CA ASP A 36 22.76 -20.26 23.61
C ASP A 36 22.87 -18.96 24.41
N ARG A 37 22.98 -17.82 23.70
CA ARG A 37 23.01 -16.49 24.31
C ARG A 37 21.70 -16.12 25.00
N ILE A 38 20.57 -16.42 24.36
CA ILE A 38 19.23 -16.23 24.95
C ILE A 38 19.06 -17.06 26.23
N LEU A 39 19.61 -18.27 26.26
CA LEU A 39 19.57 -19.15 27.44
C LEU A 39 20.51 -18.68 28.56
N ALA A 40 21.68 -18.11 28.20
CA ALA A 40 22.67 -17.63 29.15
C ALA A 40 22.30 -16.28 29.79
N GLU A 41 21.49 -15.45 29.11
CA GLU A 41 21.15 -14.08 29.54
C GLU A 41 19.62 -13.88 29.66
N PRO A 42 18.97 -14.33 30.75
CA PRO A 42 17.51 -14.26 30.92
C PRO A 42 16.94 -12.84 30.88
N GLU A 43 17.75 -11.82 31.17
CA GLU A 43 17.34 -10.40 31.16
C GLU A 43 17.11 -9.87 29.73
N ILE A 44 17.87 -10.37 28.74
CA ILE A 44 17.65 -10.08 27.32
C ILE A 44 16.28 -10.60 26.89
N VAL A 45 15.91 -11.78 27.38
CA VAL A 45 14.60 -12.36 27.08
C VAL A 45 13.50 -11.50 27.66
N GLN A 46 13.62 -11.03 28.90
CA GLN A 46 12.56 -10.25 29.56
C GLN A 46 12.25 -8.93 28.85
N SER A 47 13.26 -8.22 28.31
CA SER A 47 13.05 -6.96 27.60
C SER A 47 12.41 -7.15 26.22
N HIS A 48 12.62 -8.30 25.58
CA HIS A 48 12.12 -8.60 24.22
C HIS A 48 10.96 -9.60 24.16
N LEU A 49 10.62 -10.23 25.30
CA LEU A 49 9.64 -11.32 25.38
C LEU A 49 8.29 -10.94 24.78
N ARG A 50 7.82 -9.71 25.05
CA ARG A 50 6.52 -9.24 24.57
C ARG A 50 6.49 -9.09 23.05
N ASP A 51 7.57 -8.59 22.46
CA ASP A 51 7.67 -8.36 21.02
C ASP A 51 7.88 -9.68 20.27
N TRP A 52 8.72 -10.58 20.80
CA TRP A 52 8.89 -11.93 20.27
C TRP A 52 7.61 -12.77 20.37
N ALA A 53 6.90 -12.72 21.50
CA ALA A 53 5.62 -13.39 21.66
C ALA A 53 4.57 -12.85 20.68
N LYS A 54 4.54 -11.53 20.45
CA LYS A 54 3.65 -10.91 19.46
C LYS A 54 4.00 -11.32 18.04
N ALA A 55 5.27 -11.33 17.66
CA ALA A 55 5.74 -11.75 16.34
C ALA A 55 5.42 -13.24 16.09
N TRP A 56 5.67 -14.10 17.07
CA TRP A 56 5.35 -15.52 17.02
C TRP A 56 3.83 -15.75 16.89
N ALA A 57 3.02 -15.09 17.72
CA ALA A 57 1.56 -15.19 17.68
C ALA A 57 1.02 -14.73 16.31
N HIS A 58 1.56 -13.62 15.77
CA HIS A 58 1.20 -13.13 14.45
C HIS A 58 1.55 -14.15 13.36
N ALA A 59 2.75 -14.72 13.37
CA ALA A 59 3.16 -15.75 12.41
C ALA A 59 2.27 -17.01 12.47
N LYS A 60 1.90 -17.46 13.67
CA LYS A 60 1.03 -18.63 13.86
C LYS A 60 -0.42 -18.36 13.42
N VAL A 61 -0.98 -17.20 13.74
CA VAL A 61 -2.33 -16.79 13.28
C VAL A 61 -2.36 -16.65 11.76
N HIS A 62 -1.35 -16.04 11.15
CA HIS A 62 -1.26 -15.94 9.69
C HIS A 62 -1.09 -17.30 9.01
N SER A 63 -0.28 -18.20 9.58
CA SER A 63 -0.14 -19.57 9.08
C SER A 63 -1.47 -20.33 9.16
N LEU A 64 -2.22 -20.19 10.26
CA LEU A 64 -3.55 -20.77 10.41
C LEU A 64 -4.52 -20.23 9.37
N LEU A 65 -4.56 -18.91 9.16
CA LEU A 65 -5.41 -18.27 8.14
C LEU A 65 -5.03 -18.73 6.73
N ALA A 66 -3.74 -18.85 6.42
CA ALA A 66 -3.28 -19.35 5.13
C ALA A 66 -3.71 -20.82 4.92
N ASN A 67 -3.60 -21.65 5.95
CA ASN A 67 -4.04 -23.05 5.91
C ASN A 67 -5.56 -23.17 5.83
N GLN A 68 -6.31 -22.31 6.52
CA GLN A 68 -7.77 -22.25 6.43
C GLN A 68 -8.21 -21.76 5.04
N ARG A 69 -7.54 -20.77 4.45
CA ARG A 69 -7.79 -20.35 3.06
C ARG A 69 -7.50 -21.49 2.09
N LYS A 70 -6.37 -22.18 2.23
CA LYS A 70 -6.05 -23.37 1.44
C LYS A 70 -7.10 -24.48 1.62
N ARG A 71 -7.59 -24.68 2.85
CA ARG A 71 -8.64 -25.67 3.14
C ARG A 71 -9.97 -25.24 2.52
N ILE A 72 -10.40 -24.00 2.67
CA ILE A 72 -11.62 -23.45 2.07
C ILE A 72 -11.54 -23.55 0.55
N LEU A 73 -10.42 -23.15 -0.05
CA LEU A 73 -10.17 -23.28 -1.48
C LEU A 73 -10.11 -24.76 -1.91
N GLY A 74 -9.50 -25.63 -1.12
CA GLY A 74 -9.41 -27.08 -1.37
C GLY A 74 -10.67 -27.88 -1.02
N THR A 75 -11.62 -27.31 -0.27
CA THR A 75 -12.99 -27.84 -0.11
C THR A 75 -13.94 -27.22 -1.14
N ALA A 76 -13.58 -26.05 -1.69
CA ALA A 76 -14.26 -25.43 -2.81
C ALA A 76 -13.87 -26.08 -4.15
N THR A 77 -12.86 -26.95 -4.24
CA THR A 77 -12.57 -27.76 -5.44
C THR A 77 -13.61 -28.86 -5.72
N GLY A 78 -14.84 -28.74 -5.19
CA GLY A 78 -15.98 -29.29 -5.89
C GLY A 78 -16.08 -28.59 -7.25
N THR A 79 -16.31 -29.35 -8.31
CA THR A 79 -16.41 -28.92 -9.72
C THR A 79 -17.27 -27.66 -9.96
N GLY A 80 -18.11 -27.25 -9.01
CA GLY A 80 -18.90 -26.02 -9.04
C GLY A 80 -18.13 -24.71 -8.85
N PHE A 81 -17.22 -24.57 -7.88
CA PHE A 81 -16.55 -23.28 -7.64
C PHE A 81 -15.50 -22.97 -8.71
N ALA A 82 -14.68 -23.96 -9.10
CA ALA A 82 -13.71 -23.78 -10.18
C ALA A 82 -14.42 -23.41 -11.51
N LYS A 83 -15.57 -24.03 -11.79
CA LYS A 83 -16.40 -23.70 -12.96
C LYS A 83 -17.08 -22.33 -12.82
N ALA A 84 -17.55 -21.96 -11.64
CA ALA A 84 -18.14 -20.64 -11.39
C ALA A 84 -17.09 -19.52 -11.45
N LEU A 85 -15.87 -19.78 -10.95
CA LEU A 85 -14.75 -18.86 -11.04
C LEU A 85 -14.29 -18.70 -12.50
N ALA A 86 -14.14 -19.80 -13.24
CA ALA A 86 -13.81 -19.75 -14.66
C ALA A 86 -14.88 -19.00 -15.47
N ALA A 87 -16.17 -19.29 -15.23
CA ALA A 87 -17.28 -18.57 -15.87
C ALA A 87 -17.31 -17.07 -15.48
N GLY A 88 -17.00 -16.74 -14.22
CA GLY A 88 -16.87 -15.36 -13.76
C GLY A 88 -15.71 -14.62 -14.41
N MET A 89 -14.56 -15.29 -14.56
CA MET A 89 -13.40 -14.74 -15.25
C MET A 89 -13.66 -14.57 -16.75
N GLU A 90 -14.30 -15.53 -17.42
CA GLU A 90 -14.70 -15.42 -18.82
C GLU A 90 -15.71 -14.29 -19.05
N ALA A 91 -16.70 -14.14 -18.16
CA ALA A 91 -17.67 -13.05 -18.23
C ALA A 91 -16.98 -11.67 -18.06
N GLU A 92 -16.02 -11.57 -17.15
CA GLU A 92 -15.26 -10.33 -16.93
C GLU A 92 -14.31 -10.04 -18.11
N MET A 93 -13.71 -11.07 -18.73
CA MET A 93 -12.96 -10.92 -19.99
C MET A 93 -13.84 -10.41 -21.11
N GLY A 94 -15.05 -10.94 -21.26
CA GLY A 94 -16.03 -10.42 -22.23
C GLY A 94 -16.27 -8.92 -22.04
N ARG A 95 -16.46 -8.48 -20.78
CA ARG A 95 -16.67 -7.07 -20.45
C ARG A 95 -15.46 -6.19 -20.77
N TRP A 96 -14.24 -6.65 -20.52
CA TRP A 96 -13.03 -5.87 -20.83
C TRP A 96 -12.81 -5.77 -22.35
N MET A 97 -13.12 -6.84 -23.08
CA MET A 97 -13.02 -6.89 -24.54
C MET A 97 -14.11 -6.04 -25.23
N ASP A 98 -15.26 -5.88 -24.60
CA ASP A 98 -16.35 -4.98 -25.02
C ASP A 98 -16.23 -3.57 -24.43
N MET A 99 -15.12 -3.24 -23.76
CA MET A 99 -14.92 -1.88 -23.25
C MET A 99 -14.63 -0.93 -24.42
N PRO A 100 -15.33 0.22 -24.51
CA PRO A 100 -15.04 1.22 -25.52
C PRO A 100 -13.73 1.97 -25.17
N LEU A 101 -12.83 2.02 -26.13
CA LEU A 101 -11.71 2.94 -26.15
C LEU A 101 -12.19 4.38 -26.35
N TYR A 102 -11.28 5.32 -26.12
CA TYR A 102 -11.48 6.71 -26.50
C TYR A 102 -11.78 6.79 -28.00
N GLY A 103 -12.89 7.43 -28.38
CA GLY A 103 -13.42 7.42 -29.75
C GLY A 103 -14.43 6.30 -30.07
N GLY A 104 -14.77 5.43 -29.12
CA GLY A 104 -15.90 4.50 -29.21
C GLY A 104 -15.62 3.14 -29.84
N LYS A 105 -14.38 2.87 -30.27
CA LYS A 105 -13.97 1.55 -30.78
C LYS A 105 -13.87 0.55 -29.63
N LEU A 106 -14.38 -0.66 -29.78
CA LEU A 106 -14.26 -1.70 -28.74
C LEU A 106 -12.83 -2.25 -28.65
N MET A 107 -12.37 -2.55 -27.44
CA MET A 107 -11.04 -3.13 -27.16
C MET A 107 -10.73 -4.35 -28.03
N LYS A 108 -11.70 -5.27 -28.21
CA LYS A 108 -11.55 -6.48 -29.04
C LYS A 108 -11.26 -6.22 -30.51
N ASN A 109 -11.61 -5.03 -31.01
CA ASN A 109 -11.46 -4.65 -32.41
C ASN A 109 -10.28 -3.69 -32.63
N ALA A 110 -9.56 -3.31 -31.57
CA ALA A 110 -8.51 -2.31 -31.61
C ALA A 110 -7.13 -2.92 -31.85
N THR A 111 -6.26 -2.18 -32.54
CA THR A 111 -4.84 -2.50 -32.64
C THR A 111 -4.11 -2.03 -31.36
N PRO A 112 -2.91 -2.56 -31.07
CA PRO A 112 -2.12 -2.10 -29.92
C PRO A 112 -1.83 -0.59 -29.94
N ASP A 113 -1.63 0.00 -31.12
CA ASP A 113 -1.36 1.44 -31.25
C ASP A 113 -2.60 2.28 -30.92
N GLU A 114 -3.79 1.86 -31.38
CA GLU A 114 -5.06 2.52 -31.02
C GLU A 114 -5.35 2.43 -29.51
N VAL A 115 -4.99 1.31 -28.86
CA VAL A 115 -5.10 1.16 -27.41
C VAL A 115 -4.15 2.12 -26.70
N ARG A 116 -2.91 2.29 -27.18
CA ARG A 116 -1.94 3.26 -26.62
C ARG A 116 -2.41 4.70 -26.79
N GLU A 117 -2.94 5.06 -27.96
CA GLU A 117 -3.51 6.39 -28.21
C GLU A 117 -4.71 6.66 -27.30
N SER A 118 -5.59 5.66 -27.14
CA SER A 118 -6.71 5.75 -26.19
C SER A 118 -6.22 5.93 -24.76
N ALA A 119 -5.18 5.21 -24.34
CA ALA A 119 -4.60 5.34 -23.00
C ALA A 119 -4.02 6.74 -22.79
N ALA A 120 -3.29 7.29 -23.77
CA ALA A 120 -2.76 8.65 -23.72
C ALA A 120 -3.89 9.69 -23.61
N SER A 121 -5.01 9.48 -24.30
CA SER A 121 -6.17 10.36 -24.24
C SER A 121 -6.84 10.34 -22.86
N TYR A 122 -7.02 9.15 -22.28
CA TYR A 122 -7.51 9.02 -20.91
C TYR A 122 -6.56 9.63 -19.88
N GLN A 123 -5.24 9.47 -20.06
CA GLN A 123 -4.24 10.10 -19.20
C GLN A 123 -4.36 11.63 -19.24
N ALA A 124 -4.48 12.22 -20.43
CA ALA A 124 -4.65 13.67 -20.57
C ALA A 124 -5.92 14.19 -19.86
N ILE A 125 -7.03 13.45 -19.94
CA ILE A 125 -8.27 13.77 -19.22
C ILE A 125 -8.08 13.63 -17.71
N ALA A 126 -7.40 12.57 -17.26
CA ALA A 126 -7.11 12.36 -15.84
C ALA A 126 -6.26 13.50 -15.27
N ASP A 127 -5.22 13.92 -16.00
CA ASP A 127 -4.34 15.03 -15.60
C ASP A 127 -5.09 16.36 -15.56
N HIS A 128 -5.95 16.62 -16.56
CA HIS A 128 -6.82 17.79 -16.58
C HIS A 128 -7.77 17.80 -15.37
N ASN A 129 -8.46 16.69 -15.11
CA ASN A 129 -9.38 16.54 -13.98
C ASN A 129 -8.64 16.68 -12.64
N ALA A 130 -7.39 16.21 -12.55
CA ALA A 130 -6.57 16.41 -11.36
C ALA A 130 -6.25 17.89 -11.15
N GLY A 131 -5.97 18.65 -12.21
CA GLY A 131 -5.82 20.11 -12.17
C GLY A 131 -7.09 20.81 -11.70
N GLU A 132 -8.24 20.49 -12.30
CA GLU A 132 -9.55 21.03 -11.89
C GLU A 132 -9.83 20.72 -10.41
N ALA A 133 -9.54 19.51 -9.94
CA ALA A 133 -9.74 19.14 -8.55
C ALA A 133 -8.84 19.94 -7.59
N ARG A 134 -7.58 20.21 -7.96
CA ARG A 134 -6.69 21.08 -7.16
C ARG A 134 -7.21 22.51 -7.09
N TRP A 135 -7.66 23.05 -8.22
CA TRP A 135 -8.24 24.38 -8.28
C TRP A 135 -9.51 24.49 -7.44
N GLN A 136 -10.44 23.53 -7.54
CA GLN A 136 -11.67 23.50 -6.74
C GLN A 136 -11.40 23.47 -5.24
N ARG A 137 -10.36 22.74 -4.79
CA ARG A 137 -9.93 22.75 -3.38
C ARG A 137 -9.45 24.14 -2.95
N LYS A 138 -8.58 24.78 -3.74
CA LYS A 138 -8.14 26.16 -3.49
C LYS A 138 -9.30 27.15 -3.42
N VAL A 139 -10.31 26.99 -4.29
CA VAL A 139 -11.54 27.80 -4.27
C VAL A 139 -12.32 27.60 -2.98
N ALA A 140 -12.49 26.35 -2.53
CA ALA A 140 -13.15 26.04 -1.26
C ALA A 140 -12.38 26.66 -0.08
N ASP A 141 -11.07 26.43 0.00
CA ASP A 141 -10.21 26.96 1.07
C ASP A 141 -10.26 28.50 1.14
N ALA A 142 -10.26 29.18 -0.01
CA ALA A 142 -10.34 30.63 -0.07
C ALA A 142 -11.71 31.18 0.34
N ALA A 143 -12.80 30.44 0.06
CA ALA A 143 -14.13 30.81 0.52
C ALA A 143 -14.28 30.63 2.03
N ASP A 144 -13.76 29.52 2.58
CA ASP A 144 -13.76 29.24 4.01
C ASP A 144 -12.97 30.30 4.80
N ALA A 145 -11.83 30.75 4.27
CA ALA A 145 -11.05 31.85 4.84
C ALA A 145 -11.82 33.19 4.93
N LYS A 146 -12.91 33.35 4.16
CA LYS A 146 -13.81 34.51 4.20
C LYS A 146 -15.11 34.27 4.97
N GLY A 147 -15.20 33.17 5.71
CA GLY A 147 -16.37 32.80 6.52
C GLY A 147 -17.33 31.82 5.83
N GLY A 148 -16.92 31.22 4.70
CA GLY A 148 -17.70 30.22 3.97
C GLY A 148 -18.90 30.81 3.21
N GLY A 149 -19.61 29.95 2.48
CA GLY A 149 -20.84 30.29 1.75
C GLY A 149 -20.80 30.00 0.25
N ILE A 150 -21.77 30.55 -0.50
CA ILE A 150 -21.86 30.35 -1.95
C ILE A 150 -20.68 31.05 -2.62
N ILE A 151 -19.85 30.31 -3.36
CA ILE A 151 -18.61 30.81 -3.98
C ILE A 151 -18.81 32.14 -4.71
N GLY A 152 -19.79 32.24 -5.60
CA GLY A 152 -20.05 33.47 -6.38
C GLY A 152 -20.52 34.69 -5.56
N LYS A 153 -20.84 34.52 -4.27
CA LYS A 153 -21.15 35.63 -3.35
C LYS A 153 -19.95 36.06 -2.50
N VAL A 154 -18.94 35.19 -2.35
CA VAL A 154 -17.84 35.33 -1.40
C VAL A 154 -16.50 35.62 -2.11
N LEU A 155 -16.33 35.04 -3.29
CA LEU A 155 -15.18 35.24 -4.16
C LEU A 155 -15.60 36.02 -5.40
N ASN A 156 -14.75 36.96 -5.82
CA ASN A 156 -14.93 37.68 -7.08
C ASN A 156 -14.14 36.98 -8.20
N GLU A 157 -14.43 37.35 -9.44
CA GLU A 157 -13.81 36.77 -10.64
C GLU A 157 -12.28 36.91 -10.64
N LYS A 158 -11.76 38.04 -10.15
CA LYS A 158 -10.31 38.26 -10.04
C LYS A 158 -9.65 37.26 -9.10
N THR A 159 -10.28 36.94 -7.97
CA THR A 159 -9.80 35.92 -7.04
C THR A 159 -9.86 34.53 -7.67
N LEU A 160 -10.95 34.18 -8.37
CA LEU A 160 -11.06 32.89 -9.05
C LEU A 160 -9.98 32.69 -10.11
N ALA A 161 -9.68 33.74 -10.90
CA ALA A 161 -8.62 33.71 -11.91
C ALA A 161 -7.23 33.53 -11.28
N ALA A 162 -6.94 34.22 -10.17
CA ALA A 162 -5.67 34.07 -9.46
C ALA A 162 -5.50 32.64 -8.91
N LEU A 163 -6.53 32.09 -8.25
CA LEU A 163 -6.52 30.73 -7.73
C LEU A 163 -6.34 29.68 -8.83
N ARG A 164 -6.82 29.96 -10.05
CA ARG A 164 -6.62 29.10 -11.21
C ARG A 164 -5.15 29.05 -11.61
N SER A 165 -4.51 30.20 -11.76
CA SER A 165 -3.07 30.28 -12.05
C SER A 165 -2.21 29.60 -10.98
N GLU A 166 -2.62 29.64 -9.72
CA GLU A 166 -1.90 28.94 -8.63
C GLU A 166 -2.10 27.42 -8.62
N ALA A 167 -3.18 26.90 -9.20
CA ALA A 167 -3.45 25.45 -9.24
C ALA A 167 -2.67 24.74 -10.36
N ASP A 168 -2.27 25.52 -11.37
CA ASP A 168 -1.51 25.11 -12.54
C ASP A 168 0.02 25.26 -12.35
N ALA A 169 0.45 25.94 -11.28
CA ALA A 169 1.85 26.12 -10.88
C ALA A 169 2.35 24.97 -9.99
#